data_AF-A0A6B2LLS5-F1
#
_entry.id   AF-A0A6B2LLS5-F1
#
_cell.length_a   1.000
_cell.length_b   1.000
_cell.length_c   1.000
_cell.angle_alpha   90.00
_cell.angle_beta   90.00
_cell.angle_gamma   90.00
#
_symmetry.space_group_name_H-M   'P 1'
#
loop_
_entity.id
_entity.type
_entity.pdbx_description
1 polymer ?
#
loop_
_entity_poly.entity_id
_entity_poly.type
_entity_poly.pdbx_seq_one_letter_code
_entity_poly.pdbx_strand_id
1 'polypeptide(L)'
;MYPSFITPGEHDYLVDFVSPLLDAAEYYSSHWDQVISEYREMELHIDKWDKECRNIFSRQRSLFPEGTNWKEKIHVLDLQEGGRIDHHIDSVDASGSIISGISLLSDSVFQLKDETTGSEVDVYLPKRSLYIMKNSVRYNYGHAIQPGQVDFNGKKIKKTRRISIISRDKLTNFE
;
A
#
# COMPACT_ATOMS: atom_id res chain seq x y z
N MET A 1 8.74 -4.06 -8.19
CA MET A 1 8.57 -4.46 -6.78
C MET A 1 9.93 -4.79 -6.20
N TYR A 2 10.19 -4.43 -4.94
CA TYR A 2 11.42 -4.74 -4.21
C TYR A 2 11.06 -5.68 -3.05
N PRO A 3 11.40 -6.99 -3.10
CA PRO A 3 10.83 -8.00 -2.20
C PRO A 3 11.37 -7.96 -0.77
N SER A 4 12.48 -7.28 -0.53
CA SER A 4 13.11 -7.13 0.80
C SER A 4 13.65 -5.71 0.95
N PHE A 5 12.76 -4.74 0.74
CA PHE A 5 13.09 -3.32 0.76
C PHE A 5 13.42 -2.80 2.17
N ILE A 6 12.72 -3.33 3.17
CA ILE A 6 13.03 -3.10 4.58
C ILE A 6 13.62 -4.35 5.20
N THR A 7 14.51 -4.15 6.17
CA THR A 7 15.08 -5.21 7.01
C THR A 7 14.03 -5.75 8.00
N PRO A 8 14.25 -6.91 8.64
CA PRO A 8 13.39 -7.35 9.74
C PRO A 8 13.29 -6.31 10.87
N GLY A 9 14.40 -5.66 11.26
CA GLY A 9 14.38 -4.64 12.31
C GLY A 9 13.57 -3.40 11.94
N GLU A 10 13.71 -2.91 10.71
CA GLU A 10 12.89 -1.80 10.21
C GLU A 10 11.41 -2.15 10.09
N HIS A 11 11.10 -3.41 9.75
CA HIS A 11 9.73 -3.92 9.75
C HIS A 11 9.12 -3.85 11.14
N ASP A 12 9.79 -4.42 12.13
CA ASP A 12 9.27 -4.48 13.50
C ASP A 12 9.14 -3.05 14.07
N TYR A 13 10.12 -2.19 13.80
CA TYR A 13 10.07 -0.78 14.18
C TYR A 13 8.86 -0.04 13.59
N LEU A 14 8.58 -0.21 12.28
CA LEU A 14 7.41 0.41 11.65
C LEU A 14 6.10 -0.11 12.24
N VAL A 15 6.00 -1.42 12.51
CA VAL A 15 4.83 -2.03 13.14
C VAL A 15 4.61 -1.47 14.55
N ASP A 16 5.66 -1.41 15.36
CA ASP A 16 5.60 -0.89 16.73
C ASP A 16 5.24 0.60 16.75
N PHE A 17 5.74 1.37 15.78
CA PHE A 17 5.42 2.79 15.65
C PHE A 17 3.94 3.03 15.33
N VAL A 18 3.37 2.30 14.37
CA VAL A 18 1.99 2.54 13.90
C VAL A 18 0.93 1.84 14.75
N SER A 19 1.25 0.74 15.44
CA SER A 19 0.25 -0.06 16.14
C SER A 19 -0.53 0.72 17.21
N PRO A 20 0.10 1.49 18.12
CA PRO A 20 -0.64 2.26 19.13
C PRO A 20 -1.55 3.33 18.52
N LEU A 21 -1.15 3.91 17.38
CA LEU A 21 -1.94 4.91 16.68
C LEU A 21 -3.16 4.28 15.99
N LEU A 22 -2.99 3.09 15.40
CA LEU A 22 -4.06 2.32 14.79
C LEU A 22 -5.01 1.74 15.85
N ASP A 23 -4.51 1.32 17.01
CA ASP A 23 -5.29 0.78 18.13
C ASP A 23 -6.23 1.80 18.78
N ALA A 24 -6.01 3.09 18.53
CA ALA A 24 -6.95 4.15 18.89
C ALA A 24 -8.17 4.24 17.94
N ALA A 25 -8.13 3.57 16.79
CA ALA A 25 -9.22 3.53 15.82
C ALA A 25 -9.91 2.15 15.81
N GLU A 26 -11.23 2.17 15.66
CA GLU A 26 -12.03 0.97 15.45
C GLU A 26 -11.87 0.45 14.02
N TYR A 27 -12.08 -0.85 13.84
CA TYR A 27 -12.20 -1.42 12.50
C TYR A 27 -13.58 -1.10 11.91
N TYR A 28 -13.57 -0.59 10.68
CA TYR A 28 -14.75 -0.36 9.87
C TYR A 28 -15.08 -1.62 9.06
N SER A 29 -16.37 -1.97 9.02
CA SER A 29 -16.85 -3.11 8.24
C SER A 29 -16.83 -2.85 6.73
N SER A 30 -17.03 -1.60 6.30
CA SER A 30 -16.98 -1.18 4.89
C SER A 30 -16.63 0.30 4.78
N HIS A 31 -15.86 0.67 3.75
CA HIS A 31 -15.71 2.05 3.31
C HIS A 31 -16.98 2.49 2.55
N TRP A 32 -17.19 3.81 2.39
CA TRP A 32 -18.43 4.35 1.81
C TRP A 32 -18.62 3.99 0.33
N ASP A 33 -17.51 3.78 -0.39
CA ASP A 33 -17.48 3.31 -1.78
C ASP A 33 -17.49 1.77 -1.89
N GLN A 34 -17.51 1.07 -0.75
CA GLN A 34 -17.49 -0.39 -0.63
C GLN A 34 -16.24 -1.09 -1.21
N VAL A 35 -15.17 -0.35 -1.48
CA VAL A 35 -13.91 -0.90 -2.01
C VAL A 35 -13.11 -1.62 -0.93
N ILE A 36 -13.12 -1.10 0.30
CA ILE A 36 -12.32 -1.66 1.41
C ILE A 36 -13.27 -2.14 2.52
N SER A 37 -12.98 -3.31 3.09
CA SER A 37 -13.73 -3.89 4.21
C SER A 37 -12.82 -4.52 5.28
N GLU A 38 -13.34 -4.58 6.51
CA GLU A 38 -12.63 -5.00 7.73
C GLU A 38 -11.26 -4.35 7.89
N TYR A 39 -11.26 -3.03 7.83
CA TYR A 39 -10.05 -2.20 7.83
C TYR A 39 -10.12 -1.09 8.87
N ARG A 40 -8.97 -0.57 9.23
CA ARG A 40 -8.83 0.75 9.86
C ARG A 40 -7.69 1.47 9.19
N GLU A 41 -7.73 2.79 9.20
CA GLU A 41 -6.73 3.58 8.53
C GLU A 41 -6.44 4.89 9.26
N MET A 42 -5.29 5.47 8.95
CA MET A 42 -4.94 6.82 9.36
C MET A 42 -4.09 7.50 8.30
N GLU A 43 -4.11 8.83 8.29
CA GLU A 43 -3.12 9.62 7.57
C GLU A 43 -2.22 10.35 8.57
N LEU A 44 -0.91 10.19 8.41
CA LEU A 44 0.06 10.85 9.28
C LEU A 44 0.99 11.75 8.45
N HIS A 45 1.06 13.03 8.82
CA HIS A 45 1.99 13.99 8.19
C HIS A 45 3.44 13.55 8.42
N ILE A 46 4.31 13.71 7.41
CA ILE A 46 5.71 13.26 7.40
C ILE A 46 6.49 13.68 8.65
N ASP A 47 6.24 14.88 9.17
CA ASP A 47 6.91 15.43 10.36
C ASP A 47 6.50 14.79 11.69
N LYS A 48 5.41 14.00 11.70
CA LYS A 48 4.98 13.23 12.86
C LYS A 48 5.64 11.86 12.92
N TRP A 49 6.30 11.43 11.84
CA TRP A 49 7.12 10.23 11.83
C TRP A 49 8.50 10.55 12.41
N ASP A 50 9.02 9.64 13.21
CA ASP A 50 10.34 9.84 13.81
C ASP A 50 11.47 9.75 12.77
N LYS A 51 12.72 9.86 13.25
CA LYS A 51 13.89 9.84 12.38
C LYS A 51 14.06 8.51 11.65
N GLU A 52 13.83 7.38 12.31
CA GLU A 52 14.06 6.06 11.73
C GLU A 52 13.02 5.75 10.65
N CYS A 53 11.75 6.06 10.90
CA CYS A 53 10.70 5.96 9.88
C CYS A 53 11.00 6.87 8.67
N ARG A 54 11.41 8.13 8.93
CA ARG A 54 11.75 9.07 7.84
C ARG A 54 12.96 8.65 7.02
N ASN A 55 13.94 7.94 7.61
CA ASN A 55 15.06 7.36 6.86
C ASN A 55 14.58 6.31 5.86
N ILE A 56 13.62 5.45 6.25
CA ILE A 56 13.01 4.45 5.36
C ILE A 56 12.27 5.14 4.21
N PHE A 57 11.47 6.17 4.51
CA PHE A 57 10.76 6.92 3.47
C PHE A 57 11.70 7.71 2.57
N SER A 58 12.81 8.24 3.09
CA SER A 58 13.85 8.88 2.27
C SER A 58 14.46 7.87 1.28
N ARG A 59 14.79 6.66 1.73
CA ARG A 59 15.26 5.57 0.87
C ARG A 59 14.22 5.12 -0.15
N GLN A 60 12.94 5.17 0.20
CA GLN A 60 11.85 4.89 -0.74
C GLN A 60 11.81 5.97 -1.82
N ARG A 61 11.83 7.24 -1.42
CA ARG A 61 11.74 8.41 -2.31
C ARG A 61 12.96 8.53 -3.23
N SER A 62 14.15 8.09 -2.81
CA SER A 62 15.36 8.08 -3.64
C SER A 62 15.30 7.10 -4.82
N LEU A 63 14.28 6.24 -4.90
CA LEU A 63 14.02 5.38 -6.06
C LEU A 63 13.36 6.14 -7.23
N PHE A 64 12.99 7.41 -7.03
CA PHE A 64 12.28 8.24 -7.98
C PHE A 64 13.12 9.47 -8.35
N PRO A 65 12.83 10.12 -9.50
CA PRO A 65 13.56 11.31 -9.92
C PRO A 65 13.57 12.39 -8.83
N GLU A 66 14.70 13.09 -8.73
CA GLU A 66 14.83 14.26 -7.87
C GLU A 66 13.75 15.28 -8.24
N GLY A 67 13.14 15.91 -7.22
CA GLY A 67 12.03 16.85 -7.42
C GLY A 67 10.64 16.20 -7.54
N THR A 68 10.51 14.87 -7.43
CA THR A 68 9.19 14.24 -7.30
C THR A 68 8.43 14.86 -6.12
N ASN A 69 7.28 15.48 -6.41
CA ASN A 69 6.50 16.22 -5.41
C ASN A 69 5.62 15.25 -4.62
N TRP A 70 6.10 14.78 -3.47
CA TRP A 70 5.37 13.85 -2.62
C TRP A 70 4.29 14.54 -1.79
N LYS A 71 3.16 13.87 -1.55
CA LYS A 71 2.24 14.29 -0.48
C LYS A 71 2.96 14.28 0.86
N GLU A 72 2.66 15.27 1.72
CA GLU A 72 3.23 15.29 3.06
C GLU A 72 2.60 14.24 3.97
N LYS A 73 1.33 13.88 3.74
CA LYS A 73 0.64 12.83 4.47
C LYS A 73 0.93 11.45 3.89
N ILE A 74 1.27 10.51 4.75
CA ILE A 74 1.45 9.10 4.44
C ILE A 74 0.23 8.34 4.97
N HIS A 75 -0.35 7.51 4.11
CA HIS A 75 -1.52 6.70 4.44
C HIS A 75 -1.08 5.37 5.06
N VAL A 76 -1.67 5.00 6.19
CA VAL A 76 -1.47 3.69 6.83
C VAL A 76 -2.79 2.95 6.84
N LEU A 77 -2.83 1.80 6.20
CA LEU A 77 -4.01 0.94 6.08
C LEU A 77 -3.73 -0.39 6.78
N ASP A 78 -4.60 -0.78 7.71
CA ASP A 78 -4.54 -2.03 8.47
C ASP A 78 -5.77 -2.88 8.16
N LEU A 79 -5.55 -4.01 7.50
CA LEU A 79 -6.56 -5.00 7.15
C LEU A 79 -6.53 -6.15 8.14
N GLN A 80 -7.71 -6.58 8.61
CA GLN A 80 -7.85 -7.86 9.33
C GLN A 80 -7.56 -9.06 8.41
N GLU A 81 -7.54 -10.27 8.97
CA GLU A 81 -7.39 -11.50 8.18
C GLU A 81 -8.48 -11.63 7.09
N GLY A 82 -9.74 -11.36 7.43
CA GLY A 82 -10.86 -11.31 6.47
C GLY A 82 -10.96 -10.02 5.67
N GLY A 83 -10.19 -8.98 6.05
CA GLY A 83 -10.20 -7.69 5.39
C GLY A 83 -9.64 -7.74 3.98
N ARG A 84 -10.26 -6.96 3.09
CA ARG A 84 -9.98 -6.96 1.66
C ARG A 84 -10.06 -5.58 1.04
N ILE A 85 -9.47 -5.50 -0.14
CA ILE A 85 -9.56 -4.38 -1.06
C ILE A 85 -10.08 -4.98 -2.37
N ASP A 86 -11.28 -4.60 -2.76
CA ASP A 86 -11.91 -4.99 -4.01
C ASP A 86 -11.32 -4.18 -5.19
N HIS A 87 -11.50 -4.69 -6.42
CA HIS A 87 -10.90 -4.10 -7.61
C HIS A 87 -11.33 -2.64 -7.77
N HIS A 88 -10.33 -1.74 -7.80
CA HIS A 88 -10.56 -0.31 -8.00
C HIS A 88 -9.33 0.37 -8.59
N ILE A 89 -9.54 1.55 -9.18
CA ILE A 89 -8.47 2.48 -9.52
C ILE A 89 -8.50 3.58 -8.45
N ASP A 90 -7.35 3.87 -7.83
CA ASP A 90 -7.20 5.00 -6.91
C ASP A 90 -7.71 6.28 -7.59
N SER A 91 -8.46 7.12 -6.88
CA SER A 91 -9.00 8.38 -7.44
C SER A 91 -7.90 9.18 -8.14
N VAL A 92 -8.11 9.48 -9.43
CA VAL A 92 -7.16 10.22 -10.27
C VAL A 92 -7.00 11.66 -9.81
N ASP A 93 -8.04 12.25 -9.21
CA ASP A 93 -8.01 13.61 -8.66
C ASP A 93 -7.37 13.67 -7.27
N ALA A 94 -7.16 12.52 -6.63
CA ALA A 94 -6.59 12.48 -5.30
C ALA A 94 -5.05 12.49 -5.34
N SER A 95 -4.39 11.93 -6.35
CA SER A 95 -2.92 11.79 -6.38
C SER A 95 -2.36 11.67 -7.78
N GLY A 96 -1.06 11.97 -7.90
CA GLY A 96 -0.34 11.97 -9.17
C GLY A 96 -0.12 10.57 -9.75
N SER A 97 1.01 10.42 -10.43
CA SER A 97 1.32 9.27 -11.26
C SER A 97 1.93 8.09 -10.51
N ILE A 98 2.23 8.25 -9.21
CA ILE A 98 3.00 7.31 -8.40
C ILE A 98 2.25 6.95 -7.12
N ILE A 99 2.03 5.66 -6.92
CA ILE A 99 1.64 5.07 -5.64
C ILE A 99 2.73 4.09 -5.25
N SER A 100 3.20 4.15 -4.00
CA SER A 100 4.20 3.23 -3.51
C SER A 100 3.88 2.80 -2.08
N GLY A 101 3.74 1.48 -1.89
CA GLY A 101 3.34 0.89 -0.62
C GLY A 101 4.35 -0.09 -0.07
N ILE A 102 4.66 0.05 1.22
CA ILE A 102 5.46 -0.91 2.00
C ILE A 102 4.49 -1.92 2.64
N SER A 103 4.75 -3.21 2.46
CA SER A 103 3.94 -4.29 3.03
C SER A 103 4.50 -4.76 4.38
N LEU A 104 3.67 -4.85 5.41
CA LEU A 104 4.03 -5.29 6.76
C LEU A 104 3.13 -6.45 7.22
N LEU A 105 3.61 -7.19 8.23
CA LEU A 105 2.98 -8.33 8.91
C LEU A 105 2.79 -9.60 8.08
N SER A 106 1.96 -9.54 7.03
CA SER A 106 1.62 -10.72 6.22
C SER A 106 1.98 -10.53 4.75
N ASP A 107 2.27 -11.66 4.11
CA ASP A 107 2.32 -11.73 2.67
C ASP A 107 0.91 -11.57 2.08
N SER A 108 0.83 -11.16 0.82
CA SER A 108 -0.41 -11.13 0.04
C SER A 108 -0.15 -11.31 -1.46
N VAL A 109 -1.23 -11.42 -2.23
CA VAL A 109 -1.21 -11.31 -3.69
C VAL A 109 -1.94 -10.02 -4.07
N PHE A 110 -1.29 -9.23 -4.91
CA PHE A 110 -1.83 -7.99 -5.46
C PHE A 110 -2.32 -8.27 -6.86
N GLN A 111 -3.63 -8.23 -7.05
CA GLN A 111 -4.28 -8.60 -8.30
C GLN A 111 -4.47 -7.34 -9.12
N LEU A 112 -3.91 -7.31 -10.33
CA LEU A 112 -4.05 -6.20 -11.26
C LEU A 112 -4.92 -6.64 -12.43
N LYS A 113 -5.86 -5.78 -12.81
CA LYS A 113 -6.74 -6.00 -13.96
C LYS A 113 -6.73 -4.77 -14.84
N ASP A 114 -6.32 -4.94 -16.09
CA ASP A 114 -6.40 -3.89 -17.09
C ASP A 114 -7.87 -3.59 -17.40
N GLU A 115 -8.35 -2.38 -17.10
CA GLU A 115 -9.76 -2.00 -17.27
C GLU A 115 -10.16 -1.84 -18.75
N THR A 116 -9.19 -1.78 -19.68
CA THR A 116 -9.45 -1.69 -21.11
C THR A 116 -9.51 -3.06 -21.77
N THR A 117 -8.53 -3.92 -21.45
CA THR A 117 -8.39 -5.24 -22.10
C THR A 117 -8.98 -6.40 -21.29
N GLY A 118 -9.22 -6.19 -20.00
CA GLY A 118 -9.61 -7.24 -19.05
C GLY A 118 -8.46 -8.19 -18.68
N SER A 119 -7.23 -7.91 -19.12
CA SER A 119 -6.05 -8.75 -18.80
C SER A 119 -5.73 -8.70 -17.32
N GLU A 120 -5.46 -9.85 -16.72
CA GLU A 120 -5.19 -9.99 -15.29
C GLU A 120 -3.74 -10.41 -15.03
N VAL A 121 -3.12 -9.80 -14.03
CA VAL A 121 -1.75 -10.09 -13.58
C VAL A 121 -1.72 -10.09 -12.06
N ASP A 122 -1.33 -11.21 -11.47
CA ASP A 122 -1.07 -11.30 -10.05
C ASP A 122 0.39 -10.98 -9.72
N VAL A 123 0.59 -10.25 -8.61
CA VAL A 123 1.91 -9.89 -8.09
C VAL A 123 2.00 -10.32 -6.64
N TYR A 124 2.92 -11.24 -6.34
CA TYR A 124 3.22 -11.61 -4.95
C TYR A 124 3.87 -10.45 -4.20
N LEU A 125 3.26 -10.05 -3.08
CA LEU A 125 3.76 -9.03 -2.17
C LEU A 125 4.18 -9.69 -0.85
N PRO A 126 5.45 -10.09 -0.70
CA PRO A 126 5.92 -10.58 0.58
C PRO A 126 5.92 -9.45 1.62
N LYS A 127 5.76 -9.77 2.90
CA LYS A 127 6.03 -8.79 3.97
C LYS A 127 7.46 -8.26 3.81
N ARG A 128 7.65 -6.98 4.16
CA ARG A 128 8.87 -6.18 3.95
C ARG A 128 9.14 -5.74 2.52
N SER A 129 8.23 -6.02 1.59
CA SER A 129 8.36 -5.55 0.22
C SER A 129 7.93 -4.09 0.05
N LEU A 130 8.44 -3.47 -1.00
CA LEU A 130 7.94 -2.23 -1.56
C LEU A 130 7.34 -2.49 -2.94
N TYR A 131 6.07 -2.17 -3.13
CA TYR A 131 5.47 -2.10 -4.46
C TYR A 131 5.39 -0.66 -4.95
N ILE A 132 5.36 -0.51 -6.27
CA ILE A 132 5.26 0.77 -6.97
C ILE A 132 4.28 0.57 -8.11
N MET A 133 3.20 1.34 -8.12
CA MET A 133 2.35 1.54 -9.29
C MET A 133 2.70 2.91 -9.87
N LYS A 134 3.02 2.94 -11.16
CA LYS A 134 3.39 4.17 -11.86
C LYS A 134 2.76 4.24 -13.25
N ASN A 135 2.38 5.43 -13.68
CA ASN A 135 1.85 5.70 -15.03
C ASN A 135 0.69 4.76 -15.38
N SER A 136 0.78 4.02 -16.50
CA SER A 136 -0.30 3.14 -16.98
C SER A 136 -0.80 2.17 -15.91
N VAL A 137 0.09 1.60 -15.09
CA VAL A 137 -0.32 0.70 -14.00
C VAL A 137 -1.16 1.43 -12.94
N ARG A 138 -0.86 2.70 -12.66
CA ARG A 138 -1.62 3.51 -11.70
C ARG A 138 -2.99 3.95 -12.24
N TYR A 139 -3.10 4.17 -13.55
CA TYR A 139 -4.28 4.79 -14.17
C TYR A 139 -5.22 3.80 -14.87
N ASN A 140 -4.70 2.68 -15.36
CA ASN A 140 -5.46 1.77 -16.23
C ASN A 140 -5.70 0.41 -15.59
N TYR A 141 -5.05 0.10 -14.47
CA TYR A 141 -5.18 -1.21 -13.81
C TYR A 141 -5.95 -1.06 -12.52
N GLY A 142 -7.14 -1.65 -12.47
CA GLY A 142 -7.86 -1.90 -11.23
C GLY A 142 -7.04 -2.87 -10.38
N HIS A 143 -6.94 -2.59 -9.08
CA HIS A 143 -6.11 -3.37 -8.18
C HIS A 143 -6.89 -3.87 -6.96
N ALA A 144 -6.55 -5.05 -6.49
CA ALA A 144 -7.22 -5.72 -5.37
C ALA A 144 -6.24 -6.48 -4.47
N ILE A 145 -6.65 -6.66 -3.22
CA ILE A 145 -6.05 -7.59 -2.25
C ILE A 145 -7.19 -8.37 -1.60
N GLN A 146 -7.31 -9.64 -1.96
CA GLN A 146 -8.38 -10.51 -1.48
C GLN A 146 -8.00 -11.24 -0.17
N PRO A 147 -8.98 -11.63 0.65
CA PRO A 147 -8.73 -12.34 1.90
C PRO A 147 -8.53 -13.84 1.66
N GLY A 148 -8.11 -14.54 2.71
CA GLY A 148 -7.93 -15.99 2.66
C GLY A 148 -6.65 -16.42 1.95
N GLN A 149 -6.73 -17.57 1.28
CA GLN A 149 -5.60 -18.21 0.63
C GLN A 149 -5.72 -18.12 -0.88
N VAL A 150 -4.71 -17.54 -1.52
CA VAL A 150 -4.59 -17.41 -2.98
C VAL A 150 -3.51 -18.36 -3.47
N ASP A 151 -3.73 -19.04 -4.60
CA ASP A 151 -2.68 -19.78 -5.29
C ASP A 151 -1.89 -18.81 -6.18
N PHE A 152 -0.59 -18.71 -5.95
CA PHE A 152 0.32 -17.92 -6.76
C PHE A 152 1.45 -18.82 -7.26
N ASN A 153 1.45 -19.12 -8.56
CA ASN A 153 2.44 -19.99 -9.20
C ASN A 153 2.63 -21.35 -8.48
N GLY A 154 1.52 -21.98 -8.05
CA GLY A 154 1.54 -23.26 -7.33
C GLY A 154 1.90 -23.14 -5.85
N LYS A 155 2.11 -21.93 -5.33
CA LYS A 155 2.33 -21.66 -3.91
C LYS A 155 1.08 -21.04 -3.30
N LYS A 156 0.58 -21.66 -2.23
CA LYS A 156 -0.51 -21.12 -1.42
C LYS A 156 -0.02 -19.97 -0.55
N ILE A 157 -0.50 -18.76 -0.83
CA ILE A 157 -0.23 -17.55 -0.05
C ILE A 157 -1.45 -17.24 0.81
N LYS A 158 -1.30 -17.32 2.13
CA LYS A 158 -2.37 -16.98 3.08
C LYS A 158 -2.13 -15.58 3.63
N LYS A 159 -3.05 -14.65 3.36
CA LYS A 159 -3.06 -13.32 3.98
C LYS A 159 -3.64 -13.43 5.39
N THR A 160 -2.99 -12.81 6.37
CA THR A 160 -3.53 -12.63 7.73
C THR A 160 -3.79 -11.14 7.97
N ARG A 161 -3.59 -10.62 9.18
CA ARG A 161 -3.57 -9.17 9.41
C ARG A 161 -2.41 -8.56 8.61
N ARG A 162 -2.70 -7.50 7.85
CA ARG A 162 -1.74 -6.88 6.94
C ARG A 162 -1.79 -5.37 7.07
N ILE A 163 -0.63 -4.74 7.27
CA ILE A 163 -0.50 -3.28 7.25
C ILE A 163 0.21 -2.86 5.96
N SER A 164 -0.33 -1.84 5.29
CA SER A 164 0.32 -1.11 4.20
C SER A 164 0.67 0.30 4.66
N ILE A 165 1.89 0.76 4.39
CA ILE A 165 2.26 2.19 4.50
C ILE A 165 2.44 2.74 3.08
N ILE A 166 1.56 3.66 2.68
CA ILE A 166 1.34 4.07 1.30
C ILE A 166 1.70 5.55 1.14
N SER A 167 2.69 5.80 0.29
CA SER A 167 3.11 7.13 -0.16
C SER A 167 2.59 7.39 -1.56
N ARG A 168 2.17 8.62 -1.83
CA ARG A 168 1.70 9.05 -3.16
C ARG A 168 2.31 10.40 -3.55
N ASP A 169 2.54 10.62 -4.83
CA ASP A 169 2.89 11.94 -5.34
C ASP A 169 1.66 12.85 -5.41
N LYS A 170 1.91 14.16 -5.40
CA LYS A 170 0.91 15.20 -5.64
C LYS A 170 0.56 15.23 -7.13
N LEU A 171 -0.65 15.69 -7.44
CA LEU A 171 -0.97 16.05 -8.81
C LEU A 171 0.00 17.12 -9.30
N THR A 172 0.76 16.80 -10.33
CA THR A 172 1.37 17.81 -11.17
C THR A 172 0.33 18.28 -12.15
N ASN A 173 -0.15 19.51 -11.98
CA ASN A 173 -0.88 20.18 -13.05
C ASN A 173 0.09 20.28 -14.23
N PHE A 174 -0.22 19.60 -15.34
CA PHE A 174 0.35 19.98 -16.62
C PHE A 174 -0.33 21.30 -16.98
N GLU A 175 0.38 22.42 -16.81
CA GLU A 175 0.03 23.67 -17.50
C GLU A 175 0.28 23.53 -19.00
#